data_AF-A0A849UMG4-F1
#
_entry.id   AF-A0A849UMG4-F1
#
_cell.length_a   1.000
_cell.length_b   1.000
_cell.length_c   1.000
_cell.angle_alpha   90.00
_cell.angle_beta   90.00
_cell.angle_gamma   90.00
#
_symmetry.space_group_name_H-M   'P 1'
#
loop_
_entity.id
_entity.type
_entity.pdbx_description
1 polymer ?
#
loop_
_entity_poly.entity_id
_entity_poly.type
_entity_poly.pdbx_seq_one_letter_code
_entity_poly.pdbx_strand_id
1 'polypeptide(L)'
;MKCHSCPHHDAVKRGEYDTKPWNEIPCSGCKLGEDTFYSVPLDEENPPASALGNPVRALGDSPAMPDTVAEQLVYGSLVSFFDSLLRLPPEQRDIVAWRFQGLSYKEIADRQGTSSQLAEMRHKLALRKCPILRTLFPEKVARRRRRLSNE
;
A
#
# COMPACT_ATOMS: atom_id res chain seq x y z
N MET A 1 -23.35 -0.31 -20.34
CA MET A 1 -22.33 -1.24 -20.88
C MET A 1 -22.06 -2.30 -19.82
N LYS A 2 -22.05 -3.60 -20.16
CA LYS A 2 -21.72 -4.68 -19.22
C LYS A 2 -20.28 -5.12 -19.44
N CYS A 3 -19.50 -5.39 -18.38
CA CYS A 3 -18.08 -5.73 -18.49
C CYS A 3 -17.77 -6.93 -19.41
N HIS A 4 -18.66 -7.92 -19.47
CA HIS A 4 -18.51 -9.11 -20.34
C HIS A 4 -18.72 -8.82 -21.84
N SER A 5 -19.29 -7.67 -22.18
CA SER A 5 -19.45 -7.21 -23.57
C SER A 5 -18.47 -6.09 -23.92
N CYS A 6 -17.45 -5.87 -23.08
CA CYS A 6 -16.44 -4.85 -23.32
C CYS A 6 -15.49 -5.30 -24.44
N PRO A 7 -15.17 -4.44 -25.43
CA PRO A 7 -14.17 -4.75 -26.46
C PRO A 7 -12.79 -5.10 -25.90
N HIS A 8 -12.47 -4.59 -24.70
CA HIS A 8 -11.19 -4.82 -24.02
C HIS A 8 -11.22 -6.02 -23.06
N HIS A 9 -12.35 -6.74 -22.95
CA HIS A 9 -12.51 -7.86 -22.02
C HIS A 9 -11.43 -8.94 -22.21
N ASP A 10 -11.17 -9.36 -23.45
CA ASP A 10 -10.21 -10.42 -23.74
C ASP A 10 -8.75 -9.98 -23.57
N ALA A 11 -8.47 -8.68 -23.75
CA ALA A 11 -7.15 -8.10 -23.45
C ALA A 11 -6.88 -8.02 -21.94
N VAL A 12 -7.91 -7.65 -21.15
CA VAL A 12 -7.84 -7.67 -19.69
C VAL A 12 -7.67 -9.10 -19.16
N LYS A 13 -8.43 -10.07 -19.69
CA LYS A 13 -8.33 -11.48 -19.27
C LYS A 13 -6.97 -12.11 -19.57
N ARG A 14 -6.27 -11.61 -20.59
CA ARG A 14 -4.91 -12.06 -20.96
C ARG A 14 -3.80 -11.36 -20.15
N GLY A 15 -4.13 -10.43 -19.25
CA GLY A 15 -3.16 -9.72 -18.40
C GLY A 15 -2.34 -8.66 -19.14
N GLU A 16 -2.80 -8.17 -20.28
CA GLU A 16 -2.06 -7.23 -21.14
C GLU A 16 -1.82 -5.85 -20.45
N TYR A 17 -2.52 -5.59 -19.35
CA TYR A 17 -2.48 -4.34 -18.60
C TYR A 17 -1.94 -4.49 -17.16
N ASP A 18 -1.45 -5.67 -16.75
CA ASP A 18 -1.07 -5.97 -15.36
C ASP A 18 0.06 -5.09 -14.82
N THR A 19 0.94 -4.62 -15.71
CA THR A 19 2.09 -3.77 -15.36
C THR A 19 1.79 -2.28 -15.47
N LYS A 20 0.60 -1.89 -15.96
CA LYS A 20 0.23 -0.49 -16.16
C LYS A 20 -0.56 0.03 -14.96
N PRO A 21 -0.34 1.30 -14.55
CA PRO A 21 -1.16 1.91 -13.51
C PRO A 21 -2.61 2.04 -13.97
N TRP A 22 -3.55 1.96 -13.02
CA TRP A 22 -4.99 1.94 -13.29
C TRP A 22 -5.47 3.00 -14.30
N ASN A 23 -4.98 4.24 -14.19
CA ASN A 23 -5.39 5.37 -15.04
C ASN A 23 -5.04 5.19 -16.54
N GLU A 24 -4.19 4.23 -16.87
CA GLU A 24 -3.77 3.91 -18.24
C GLU A 24 -4.50 2.67 -18.81
N ILE A 25 -5.38 2.05 -18.02
CA ILE A 25 -6.15 0.87 -18.39
C ILE A 25 -7.51 1.33 -18.94
N PRO A 26 -8.04 0.70 -20.00
CA PRO A 26 -9.34 1.06 -20.59
C PRO A 26 -10.52 1.00 -19.60
N CYS A 27 -10.42 0.19 -18.54
CA CYS A 27 -11.44 0.08 -17.50
C CYS A 27 -11.53 1.33 -16.59
N SER A 28 -10.50 2.18 -16.53
CA SER A 28 -10.50 3.37 -15.66
C SER A 28 -11.56 4.41 -16.04
N GLY A 29 -11.88 4.51 -17.34
CA GLY A 29 -12.94 5.36 -17.85
C GLY A 29 -14.29 4.67 -17.96
N CYS A 30 -14.40 3.40 -17.54
CA CYS A 30 -15.64 2.63 -17.68
C CYS A 30 -16.67 3.11 -16.65
N LYS A 31 -17.68 3.85 -17.12
CA LYS A 31 -18.90 4.10 -16.34
C LYS A 31 -19.77 2.85 -16.45
N LEU A 32 -19.50 1.87 -15.60
CA LEU A 32 -20.40 0.74 -15.43
C LEU A 32 -21.75 1.30 -15.01
N GLY A 33 -22.76 1.17 -15.88
CA GLY A 33 -24.13 1.49 -15.51
C GLY A 33 -24.58 0.39 -14.58
N GLU A 34 -24.35 0.57 -13.29
CA GLU A 34 -24.73 -0.39 -12.26
C GLU A 34 -26.25 -0.44 -12.19
N ASP A 35 -26.81 -1.50 -12.76
CA ASP A 35 -28.16 -1.94 -12.48
C ASP A 35 -28.07 -2.83 -11.24
N THR A 36 -28.14 -2.21 -10.05
CA THR A 36 -28.16 -2.91 -8.75
C THR A 36 -29.50 -3.59 -8.45
N PHE A 37 -30.38 -3.71 -9.46
CA PHE A 37 -31.74 -4.23 -9.31
C PHE A 37 -31.83 -5.69 -8.88
N TYR A 38 -30.75 -6.47 -8.98
CA TYR A 38 -30.69 -7.85 -8.52
C TYR A 38 -29.71 -8.02 -7.36
N SER A 39 -29.83 -7.19 -6.33
CA SER A 39 -29.39 -7.63 -5.00
C SER A 39 -30.24 -8.84 -4.62
N VAL A 40 -29.66 -10.03 -4.69
CA VAL A 40 -30.34 -11.26 -4.27
C VAL A 40 -30.63 -11.13 -2.77
N PRO A 41 -31.87 -11.35 -2.30
CA PRO A 41 -32.17 -11.33 -0.87
C PRO A 41 -31.31 -12.37 -0.15
N LEU A 42 -30.89 -12.03 1.07
CA LEU A 42 -30.07 -12.88 1.91
C LEU A 42 -30.83 -14.20 2.15
N ASP A 43 -30.29 -15.32 1.63
CA ASP A 43 -30.84 -16.66 1.86
C ASP A 43 -30.50 -17.10 3.29
N GLU A 44 -31.46 -16.96 4.20
CA GLU A 44 -31.31 -17.36 5.61
C GLU A 44 -31.44 -18.88 5.82
N GLU A 45 -32.04 -19.62 4.88
CA GLU A 45 -32.21 -21.07 4.98
C GLU A 45 -30.94 -21.82 4.59
N ASN A 46 -30.10 -21.21 3.75
CA ASN A 46 -28.82 -21.78 3.32
C ASN A 46 -27.69 -20.77 3.55
N PRO A 47 -27.28 -20.53 4.82
CA PRO A 47 -26.22 -19.58 5.12
C PRO A 47 -24.94 -19.99 4.37
N PRO A 48 -24.20 -19.05 3.74
CA PRO A 48 -22.93 -19.37 3.12
C PRO A 48 -22.04 -19.98 4.21
N ALA A 49 -21.64 -21.24 4.01
CA ALA A 49 -20.78 -21.97 4.93
C ALA A 49 -19.64 -21.04 5.34
N SER A 50 -19.51 -20.78 6.64
CA SER A 50 -18.69 -19.71 7.19
C SER A 50 -17.39 -19.54 6.41
N ALA A 51 -17.26 -18.42 5.71
CA ALA A 51 -16.04 -17.97 5.06
C ALA A 51 -15.00 -17.51 6.11
N LEU A 52 -14.79 -18.33 7.15
CA LEU A 52 -13.58 -18.36 7.97
C LEU A 52 -12.50 -19.24 7.32
N GLY A 53 -12.73 -19.73 6.10
CA GLY A 53 -11.69 -20.19 5.19
C GLY A 53 -11.43 -19.14 4.12
N ASN A 54 -10.20 -18.63 4.07
CA ASN A 54 -9.67 -17.77 3.00
C ASN A 54 -10.20 -18.16 1.60
N PRO A 55 -10.56 -17.21 0.72
CA PRO A 55 -10.80 -17.50 -0.68
C PRO A 55 -9.47 -17.64 -1.41
N VAL A 56 -8.69 -18.66 -1.05
CA VAL A 56 -7.53 -19.12 -1.83
C VAL A 56 -7.67 -20.63 -1.93
N ARG A 57 -8.45 -21.08 -2.92
CA ARG A 57 -8.21 -22.32 -3.70
C ARG A 57 -9.44 -22.69 -4.50
N ALA A 58 -9.50 -22.17 -5.70
CA ALA A 58 -10.24 -22.78 -6.79
C ALA A 58 -9.51 -22.55 -8.12
N LEU A 59 -8.20 -22.85 -8.15
CA LEU A 59 -7.45 -23.01 -9.40
C LEU A 59 -6.34 -24.03 -9.14
N GLY A 60 -6.53 -25.22 -9.72
CA GLY A 60 -5.50 -26.10 -10.30
C GLY A 60 -4.35 -26.57 -9.43
N ASP A 61 -4.21 -27.89 -9.37
CA ASP A 61 -3.00 -28.61 -8.97
C ASP A 61 -1.71 -27.89 -9.42
N SER A 62 -0.95 -27.41 -8.44
CA SER A 62 0.43 -26.98 -8.61
C SER A 62 1.23 -27.56 -7.45
N PRO A 63 2.39 -28.20 -7.71
CA PRO A 63 3.06 -29.02 -6.71
C PRO A 63 3.57 -28.15 -5.57
N ALA A 64 3.50 -28.71 -4.37
CA ALA A 64 3.91 -28.10 -3.11
C ALA A 64 5.28 -27.40 -3.23
N MET A 65 5.28 -26.08 -3.03
CA MET A 65 6.49 -25.35 -2.66
C MET A 65 6.65 -25.44 -1.14
N PRO A 66 7.83 -25.84 -0.62
CA PRO A 66 8.12 -25.75 0.80
C PRO A 66 8.51 -24.31 1.17
N ASP A 67 8.44 -24.02 2.48
CA ASP A 67 8.99 -22.86 3.20
C ASP A 67 8.06 -21.67 3.48
N THR A 68 6.94 -21.96 4.13
CA THR A 68 5.98 -21.02 4.75
C THR A 68 6.50 -20.25 5.98
N VAL A 69 7.79 -20.35 6.33
CA VAL A 69 8.34 -19.66 7.53
C VAL A 69 8.77 -18.22 7.22
N ALA A 70 9.20 -17.94 5.98
CA ALA A 70 9.63 -16.61 5.57
C ALA A 70 8.44 -15.63 5.41
N GLU A 71 7.27 -16.10 4.92
CA GLU A 71 6.10 -15.25 4.69
C GLU A 71 5.36 -14.87 6.00
N GLN A 72 5.33 -15.76 7.00
CA GLN A 72 4.72 -15.44 8.30
C GLN A 72 5.52 -14.40 9.10
N LEU A 73 6.85 -14.39 8.97
CA LEU A 73 7.71 -13.36 9.56
C LEU A 73 7.54 -11.98 8.89
N VAL A 74 7.23 -11.95 7.59
CA VAL A 74 6.95 -10.72 6.85
C VAL A 74 5.58 -10.15 7.25
N TYR A 75 4.57 -10.98 7.50
CA TYR A 75 3.27 -10.48 7.93
C TYR A 75 3.29 -9.90 9.35
N GLY A 76 3.93 -10.57 10.31
CA GLY A 76 4.05 -10.05 11.69
C GLY A 76 4.82 -8.72 11.77
N SER A 77 5.83 -8.55 10.92
CA SER A 77 6.58 -7.30 10.82
C SER A 77 5.79 -6.18 10.12
N LEU A 78 4.94 -6.50 9.14
CA LEU A 78 4.03 -5.54 8.54
C LEU A 78 2.92 -5.09 9.50
N VAL A 79 2.33 -6.00 10.27
CA VAL A 79 1.29 -5.64 11.25
C VAL A 79 1.86 -4.74 12.34
N SER A 80 3.03 -5.10 12.90
CA SER A 80 3.72 -4.26 13.89
C SER A 80 4.18 -2.92 13.32
N PHE A 81 4.52 -2.87 12.03
CA PHE A 81 4.78 -1.63 11.31
C PHE A 81 3.53 -0.74 11.24
N PHE A 82 2.40 -1.27 10.76
CA PHE A 82 1.17 -0.49 10.64
C PHE A 82 0.65 -0.05 12.00
N ASP A 83 0.67 -0.90 13.03
CA ASP A 83 0.30 -0.51 14.40
C ASP A 83 1.20 0.64 14.90
N SER A 84 2.51 0.53 14.70
CA SER A 84 3.45 1.59 15.07
C SER A 84 3.24 2.89 14.28
N LEU A 85 2.94 2.80 12.97
CA LEU A 85 2.69 3.93 12.10
C LEU A 85 1.37 4.64 12.42
N LEU A 86 0.34 3.88 12.75
CA LEU A 86 -0.99 4.41 13.08
C LEU A 86 -1.05 5.00 14.50
N ARG A 87 -0.15 4.59 15.40
CA ARG A 87 0.03 5.23 16.72
C ARG A 87 0.76 6.58 16.66
N LEU A 88 1.40 6.91 15.55
CA LEU A 88 2.04 8.22 15.40
C LEU A 88 0.98 9.33 15.30
N PRO A 89 1.26 10.53 15.83
CA PRO A 89 0.44 11.71 15.56
C PRO A 89 0.26 11.93 14.05
N PRO A 90 -0.92 12.38 13.60
CA PRO A 90 -1.21 12.55 12.18
C PRO A 90 -0.20 13.48 11.51
N GLU A 91 0.25 14.54 12.18
CA GLU A 91 1.23 15.48 11.61
C GLU A 91 2.58 14.80 11.34
N GLN A 92 2.97 13.82 12.17
CA GLN A 92 4.22 13.08 12.00
C GLN A 92 4.09 12.01 10.92
N ARG A 93 2.94 11.33 10.87
CA ARG A 93 2.63 10.33 9.84
C ARG A 93 2.61 10.95 8.45
N ASP A 94 2.00 12.12 8.30
CA ASP A 94 1.89 12.80 7.01
C ASP A 94 3.25 13.30 6.51
N ILE A 95 4.12 13.79 7.41
CA ILE A 95 5.51 14.14 7.07
C ILE A 95 6.26 12.92 6.56
N VAL A 96 6.12 11.77 7.22
CA VAL A 96 6.75 10.51 6.80
C VAL A 96 6.23 10.09 5.42
N ALA A 97 4.92 10.12 5.21
CA ALA A 97 4.31 9.75 3.92
C ALA A 97 4.77 10.66 2.78
N TRP A 98 4.74 11.98 2.96
CA TRP A 98 5.21 12.92 1.95
C TRP A 98 6.72 12.86 1.74
N ARG A 99 7.50 12.55 2.78
CA ARG A 99 8.92 12.28 2.61
C ARG A 99 9.18 11.02 1.81
N PHE A 100 8.38 9.97 2.00
CA PHE A 100 8.48 8.75 1.21
C PHE A 100 8.15 9.00 -0.26
N GLN A 101 7.20 9.90 -0.53
CA GLN A 101 6.85 10.38 -1.88
C GLN A 101 7.92 11.32 -2.50
N GLY A 102 8.96 11.70 -1.75
CA GLY A 102 10.07 12.51 -2.26
C GLY A 102 9.92 14.04 -2.10
N LEU A 103 8.85 14.53 -1.43
CA LEU A 103 8.68 15.97 -1.21
C LEU A 103 9.81 16.53 -0.33
N SER A 104 10.18 17.79 -0.56
CA SER A 104 11.15 18.52 0.26
C SER A 104 10.57 18.92 1.62
N TYR A 105 11.42 19.19 2.61
CA TYR A 105 10.94 19.71 3.91
C TYR A 105 10.25 21.08 3.79
N LYS A 106 10.58 21.86 2.75
CA LYS A 106 9.95 23.16 2.50
C LYS A 106 8.50 22.97 2.05
N GLU A 107 8.28 22.13 1.04
CA GLU A 107 6.92 21.83 0.53
C GLU A 107 6.05 21.15 1.58
N ILE A 108 6.63 20.27 2.40
CA ILE A 108 5.93 19.64 3.51
C ILE A 108 5.52 20.68 4.57
N ALA A 109 6.42 21.60 4.90
CA ALA A 109 6.15 22.66 5.84
C ALA A 109 5.06 23.61 5.34
N ASP A 110 5.10 23.97 4.06
CA ASP A 110 4.08 24.78 3.40
C ASP A 110 2.71 24.09 3.46
N ARG A 111 2.65 22.77 3.24
CA ARG A 111 1.40 21.97 3.33
C ARG A 111 0.84 21.86 4.75
N GLN A 112 1.71 21.80 5.77
CA GLN A 112 1.26 21.77 7.17
C GLN A 112 1.05 23.16 7.77
N GLY A 113 1.40 24.24 7.06
CA GLY A 113 1.43 25.58 7.62
C GLY A 113 2.44 25.71 8.77
N THR A 114 3.58 25.02 8.69
CA THR A 114 4.63 25.02 9.73
C THR A 114 5.98 25.44 9.17
N SER A 115 7.03 25.44 9.99
CA SER A 115 8.39 25.72 9.53
C SER A 115 9.10 24.45 9.03
N SER A 116 10.02 24.61 8.08
CA SER A 116 10.84 23.51 7.55
C SER A 116 11.67 22.79 8.62
N GLN A 117 12.13 23.53 9.64
CA GLN A 117 12.84 22.98 10.80
C GLN A 117 11.93 22.11 11.67
N LEU A 118 10.67 22.52 11.88
CA LEU A 118 9.70 21.75 12.63
C LEU A 118 9.35 20.45 11.89
N ALA A 119 9.19 20.52 10.56
CA ALA A 119 8.96 19.34 9.73
C ALA A 119 10.14 18.34 9.81
N GLU A 120 11.38 18.83 9.76
CA GLU A 120 12.57 17.97 9.91
C GLU A 120 12.65 17.34 11.31
N MET A 121 12.38 18.12 12.36
CA MET A 121 12.37 17.63 13.74
C MET A 121 11.30 16.55 13.94
N ARG A 122 10.07 16.79 13.46
CA ARG A 122 8.96 15.82 13.52
C ARG A 122 9.28 14.55 12.75
N HIS A 123 9.92 14.65 11.58
CA HIS A 123 10.40 13.48 10.84
C HIS A 123 11.41 12.67 11.66
N LYS A 124 12.42 13.33 12.25
CA LYS A 124 13.40 12.66 13.13
C LYS A 124 12.75 12.00 14.33
N LEU A 125 11.73 12.63 14.93
CA LEU A 125 10.99 12.08 16.06
C LEU A 125 10.21 10.82 15.64
N ALA A 126 9.56 10.85 14.47
CA ALA A 126 8.88 9.69 13.90
C ALA A 126 9.85 8.51 13.67
N LEU A 127 11.04 8.77 13.12
CA LEU A 127 12.10 7.77 12.93
C LEU A 127 12.71 7.24 14.24
N ARG A 128 12.57 7.97 15.36
CA ARG A 128 12.96 7.48 16.69
C ARG A 128 11.89 6.57 17.29
N LYS A 129 10.61 6.93 17.12
CA LYS A 129 9.47 6.14 17.61
C LYS A 129 9.27 4.85 16.81
N CYS A 130 9.50 4.90 15.49
CA CYS A 130 9.35 3.77 14.59
C CYS A 130 10.70 3.52 13.89
N PRO A 131 11.60 2.73 14.50
CA PRO A 131 12.93 2.49 13.96
C PRO A 131 12.90 1.73 12.62
N ILE A 132 11.83 0.96 12.37
CA ILE A 132 11.57 0.26 11.11
C ILE A 132 11.54 1.24 9.93
N LEU A 133 11.04 2.48 10.12
CA LEU A 133 11.01 3.48 9.05
C LEU A 133 12.42 3.85 8.54
N ARG A 134 13.48 3.65 9.34
CA ARG A 134 14.85 3.97 8.92
C ARG A 134 15.32 3.10 7.75
N THR A 135 14.74 1.92 7.54
CA THR A 135 15.07 1.10 6.37
C THR A 135 14.47 1.68 5.09
N LEU A 136 13.30 2.32 5.18
CA LEU A 136 12.60 2.96 4.06
C LEU A 136 13.25 4.28 3.65
N PHE A 137 13.85 4.99 4.60
CA PHE A 137 14.64 6.18 4.35
C PHE A 137 16.11 5.81 4.51
N PRO A 138 16.77 5.26 3.47
CA PRO A 138 18.21 5.19 3.51
C PRO A 138 18.69 6.61 3.77
N GLU A 139 19.27 6.82 4.95
CA GLU A 139 19.93 8.09 5.25
C GLU A 139 20.81 8.41 4.04
N LYS A 140 20.99 9.69 3.72
CA LYS A 140 22.06 10.09 2.81
C LYS A 140 23.40 9.74 3.46
N VAL A 141 23.74 8.45 3.54
CA VAL A 141 24.99 7.88 4.05
C VAL A 141 26.14 8.49 3.26
N ALA A 142 25.92 8.84 1.99
CA ALA A 142 26.83 9.61 1.15
C ALA A 142 27.21 10.99 1.76
N ARG A 143 26.28 11.69 2.42
CA ARG A 143 26.56 13.01 3.05
C ARG A 143 27.23 12.86 4.41
N ARG A 144 26.99 11.75 5.11
CA ARG A 144 27.63 11.42 6.40
C ARG A 144 29.08 10.94 6.20
N ARG A 145 29.33 10.08 5.19
CA ARG A 145 30.68 9.66 4.80
C ARG A 145 31.57 10.84 4.38
N ARG A 146 31.03 11.83 3.65
CA ARG A 146 31.77 13.06 3.30
C ARG A 146 32.13 13.95 4.50
N ARG A 147 31.39 13.86 5.61
CA ARG A 147 31.74 14.59 6.85
C ARG A 147 32.81 13.85 7.63
N LEU A 148 32.72 12.51 7.69
CA LEU A 148 33.71 11.64 8.34
C LEU A 148 35.05 11.55 7.59
N SER A 149 35.11 11.91 6.31
CA SER A 149 36.35 11.94 5.51
C SER A 149 37.07 13.29 5.53
N ASN A 150 36.48 14.31 6.16
CA ASN A 150 37.01 15.67 6.25
C ASN A 150 37.39 16.06 7.70
N GLU A 151 37.33 15.09 8.63
CA GLU A 151 38.00 15.11 9.94
C GLU A 151 39.26 14.24 9.85
#